data_AF-A0A356SJ48-F1
#
_entry.id   AF-A0A356SJ48-F1
#
_cell.length_a   1.000
_cell.length_b   1.000
_cell.length_c   1.000
_cell.angle_alpha   90.00
_cell.angle_beta   90.00
_cell.angle_gamma   90.00
#
_symmetry.space_group_name_H-M   'P 1'
#
loop_
_entity.id
_entity.type
_entity.pdbx_description
1 polymer ?
#
loop_
_entity_poly.entity_id
_entity_poly.type
_entity_poly.pdbx_seq_one_letter_code
_entity_poly.pdbx_strand_id
1 'polypeptide(L)'
;MTSHPSGDRAPNPPLGYSRECHLTEAKQIRLVAEFHANRIRPSRIAYRLGIDIALVDALVAGEYQATLFSDQVALAQRRRRDQRVRSSERLRGQAAYEVRQQAQRDFDASITQL
;
A
#
# COMPACT_ATOMS: atom_id res chain seq x y z
N MET A 1 3.15 29.69 -11.38
CA MET A 1 2.96 29.52 -9.92
C MET A 1 1.66 28.76 -9.71
N THR A 2 1.71 27.43 -9.59
CA THR A 2 0.53 26.57 -9.43
C THR A 2 0.29 26.31 -7.95
N SER A 3 -0.69 27.03 -7.38
CA SER A 3 -1.17 26.86 -6.02
C SER A 3 -1.86 25.50 -5.88
N HIS A 4 -1.24 24.59 -5.12
CA HIS A 4 -1.93 23.43 -4.59
C HIS A 4 -2.82 23.91 -3.44
N PRO A 5 -4.13 23.61 -3.40
CA PRO A 5 -4.93 23.93 -2.23
C PRO A 5 -4.41 23.10 -1.04
N SER A 6 -3.94 23.84 -0.05
CA SER A 6 -3.39 23.37 1.22
C SER A 6 -4.33 22.35 1.86
N GLY A 7 -3.75 21.22 2.26
CA GLY A 7 -4.46 20.09 2.83
C GLY A 7 -5.29 20.47 4.05
N ASP A 8 -6.61 20.46 3.88
CA ASP A 8 -7.61 20.51 4.94
C ASP A 8 -7.71 19.14 5.62
N ARG A 9 -6.59 18.64 6.13
CA ARG A 9 -6.58 17.47 7.01
C ARG A 9 -6.76 17.99 8.42
N ALA A 10 -8.00 17.96 8.90
CA ALA A 10 -8.31 18.26 10.28
C ALA A 10 -7.33 17.49 11.19
N PRO A 11 -6.71 18.15 12.19
CA PRO A 11 -5.95 17.44 13.20
C PRO A 11 -6.92 16.48 13.89
N ASN A 12 -6.50 15.22 14.04
CA ASN A 12 -7.31 14.16 14.64
C ASN A 12 -7.80 14.59 16.05
N PRO A 13 -9.11 14.79 16.30
CA PRO A 13 -9.87 13.91 17.21
C PRO A 13 -11.40 13.85 16.87
N PRO A 14 -12.37 13.57 17.78
CA PRO A 14 -13.51 12.64 17.60
C PRO A 14 -14.66 13.15 16.68
N LEU A 15 -14.38 13.50 15.43
CA LEU A 15 -15.29 14.22 14.55
C LEU A 15 -15.35 13.55 13.18
N GLY A 16 -16.36 12.70 12.98
CA GLY A 16 -16.77 12.21 11.66
C GLY A 16 -15.68 11.57 10.80
N TYR A 17 -15.90 11.55 9.48
CA TYR A 17 -14.93 11.06 8.51
C TYR A 17 -14.04 12.20 7.98
N SER A 18 -12.81 11.89 7.56
CA SER A 18 -11.87 12.90 6.99
C SER A 18 -12.34 13.48 5.65
N ARG A 19 -13.28 12.82 4.98
CA ARG A 19 -13.85 13.21 3.69
C ARG A 19 -15.19 12.50 3.48
N GLU A 20 -16.02 13.00 2.57
CA GLU A 20 -17.17 12.26 2.06
C GLU A 20 -16.75 11.18 1.05
N CYS A 21 -17.48 10.06 1.03
CA CYS A 21 -17.24 8.99 0.06
C CYS A 21 -18.25 9.04 -1.08
N HIS A 22 -17.74 9.30 -2.29
CA HIS A 22 -18.54 9.26 -3.54
C HIS A 22 -18.20 8.01 -4.38
N LEU A 23 -17.57 7.01 -3.75
CA LEU A 23 -17.19 5.79 -4.43
C LEU A 23 -18.41 4.86 -4.53
N THR A 24 -18.52 4.15 -5.65
CA THR A 24 -19.50 3.07 -5.77
C THR A 24 -19.20 1.99 -4.73
N GLU A 25 -20.25 1.30 -4.28
CA GLU A 25 -20.15 0.23 -3.27
C GLU A 25 -19.08 -0.82 -3.64
N ALA A 26 -19.07 -1.30 -4.88
CA ALA A 26 -18.04 -2.24 -5.35
C ALA A 26 -16.61 -1.70 -5.18
N LYS A 27 -16.40 -0.40 -5.39
CA LYS A 27 -15.10 0.27 -5.17
C LYS A 27 -14.79 0.40 -3.67
N GLN A 28 -15.79 0.68 -2.85
CA GLN A 28 -15.66 0.72 -1.39
C GLN A 28 -15.19 -0.65 -0.87
N ILE A 29 -15.88 -1.73 -1.23
CA ILE A 29 -15.54 -3.09 -0.81
C ILE A 29 -14.11 -3.46 -1.22
N ARG A 30 -13.75 -3.19 -2.48
CA ARG A 30 -12.39 -3.43 -2.98
C ARG A 30 -11.33 -2.66 -2.18
N LEU A 31 -11.57 -1.39 -1.85
CA LEU A 31 -10.62 -0.60 -1.07
C LEU A 31 -10.53 -1.09 0.38
N VAL A 32 -11.67 -1.37 1.02
CA VAL A 32 -11.68 -1.92 2.39
C VAL A 32 -10.87 -3.21 2.42
N ALA A 33 -11.03 -4.09 1.43
CA ALA A 33 -10.25 -5.33 1.32
C ALA A 33 -8.75 -5.08 1.17
N GLU A 34 -8.36 -4.11 0.35
CA GLU A 34 -6.95 -3.73 0.16
C GLU A 34 -6.31 -3.17 1.45
N PHE A 35 -7.02 -2.29 2.17
CA PHE A 35 -6.55 -1.77 3.45
C PHE A 35 -6.54 -2.84 4.55
N HIS A 36 -7.53 -3.72 4.58
CA HIS A 36 -7.62 -4.85 5.51
C HIS A 36 -6.48 -5.85 5.30
N ALA A 37 -6.13 -6.17 4.04
CA ALA A 37 -4.97 -6.99 3.71
C ALA A 37 -3.62 -6.39 4.18
N ASN A 38 -3.58 -5.06 4.35
CA ASN A 38 -2.46 -4.32 4.93
C ASN A 38 -2.57 -4.13 6.46
N ARG A 39 -3.54 -4.80 7.11
CA ARG A 39 -3.79 -4.77 8.56
C ARG A 39 -4.07 -3.35 9.09
N ILE A 40 -4.70 -2.52 8.28
CA ILE A 40 -5.17 -1.20 8.72
C ILE A 40 -6.47 -1.39 9.50
N ARG A 41 -6.56 -0.77 10.68
CA ARG A 41 -7.73 -0.89 11.58
C ARG A 41 -9.02 -0.38 10.89
N PRO A 42 -10.17 -1.06 11.07
CA PRO A 42 -11.47 -0.67 10.48
C PRO A 42 -11.81 0.82 10.64
N SER A 43 -11.74 1.35 11.86
CA SER A 43 -12.04 2.76 12.15
C SER A 43 -11.14 3.72 11.35
N ARG A 44 -9.88 3.33 11.07
CA ARG A 44 -8.94 4.14 10.28
C ARG A 44 -9.22 4.06 8.79
N ILE A 45 -9.77 2.94 8.31
CA ILE A 45 -10.24 2.78 6.92
C ILE A 45 -11.44 3.70 6.70
N ALA A 46 -12.46 3.58 7.57
CA ALA A 46 -13.66 4.39 7.54
C ALA A 46 -13.32 5.90 7.56
N TYR A 47 -12.54 6.34 8.55
CA TYR A 47 -12.06 7.73 8.65
C TYR A 47 -11.36 8.23 7.38
N ARG A 48 -10.43 7.45 6.82
CA ARG A 48 -9.61 7.91 5.69
C ARG A 48 -10.37 7.96 4.37
N LEU A 49 -11.31 7.04 4.17
CA LEU A 49 -12.02 6.86 2.92
C LEU A 49 -13.40 7.54 2.89
N GLY A 50 -13.94 7.93 4.05
CA GLY A 50 -15.31 8.43 4.15
C GLY A 50 -16.37 7.33 4.10
N ILE A 51 -15.96 6.06 4.22
CA ILE A 51 -16.85 4.90 4.12
C ILE A 51 -17.52 4.69 5.48
N ASP A 52 -18.81 4.36 5.46
CA ASP A 52 -19.56 4.06 6.66
C ASP A 52 -18.86 2.95 7.48
N ILE A 53 -18.57 3.23 8.75
CA ILE A 53 -17.95 2.28 9.65
C ILE A 53 -18.77 1.01 9.81
N ALA A 54 -20.11 1.09 9.77
CA ALA A 54 -20.98 -0.08 9.83
C ALA A 54 -20.76 -1.01 8.62
N LEU A 55 -20.58 -0.45 7.42
CA LEU A 55 -20.24 -1.23 6.23
C LEU A 55 -18.85 -1.87 6.36
N VAL A 56 -17.87 -1.11 6.86
CA VAL A 56 -16.51 -1.65 7.08
C VAL A 56 -16.54 -2.81 8.07
N ASP A 57 -17.23 -2.65 9.20
CA ASP A 57 -17.32 -3.67 10.25
C ASP A 57 -18.08 -4.91 9.74
N ALA A 58 -19.20 -4.74 9.04
CA ALA A 58 -19.95 -5.85 8.44
C ALA A 58 -19.13 -6.63 7.40
N LEU A 59 -18.32 -5.95 6.57
CA LEU A 59 -17.40 -6.60 5.63
C LEU A 59 -16.32 -7.41 6.36
N VAL A 60 -15.69 -6.83 7.39
CA VAL A 60 -14.61 -7.46 8.16
C VAL A 60 -15.13 -8.64 8.99
N ALA A 61 -16.34 -8.55 9.53
CA ALA A 61 -17.01 -9.62 10.24
C ALA A 61 -17.50 -10.75 9.32
N GLY A 62 -17.54 -10.53 7.99
CA GLY A 62 -18.07 -11.48 7.02
C GLY A 62 -19.61 -11.52 7.00
N GLU A 63 -20.27 -10.48 7.51
CA GLU A 63 -21.72 -10.35 7.57
C GLU A 63 -22.30 -9.76 6.27
N TYR A 64 -21.48 -9.05 5.49
CA TYR A 64 -21.88 -8.46 4.22
C TYR A 64 -20.94 -8.86 3.08
N GLN A 65 -21.50 -9.28 1.93
CA GLN A 65 -20.76 -9.68 0.73
C GLN A 65 -19.49 -10.52 0.98
N ALA A 66 -19.57 -11.48 1.92
CA ALA A 66 -18.40 -12.19 2.46
C ALA A 66 -17.51 -12.84 1.39
N THR A 67 -18.10 -13.53 0.41
CA THR A 67 -17.35 -14.20 -0.67
C THR A 67 -16.58 -13.18 -1.50
N LEU A 68 -17.25 -12.12 -1.96
CA LEU A 68 -16.61 -11.07 -2.77
C LEU A 68 -15.51 -10.36 -1.97
N PHE A 69 -15.76 -10.05 -0.70
CA PHE A 69 -14.77 -9.40 0.15
C PHE A 69 -13.55 -10.28 0.38
N SER A 70 -13.75 -11.57 0.70
CA SER A 70 -12.67 -12.55 0.89
C SER A 70 -11.81 -12.69 -0.37
N ASP A 71 -12.43 -12.78 -1.55
CA ASP A 71 -11.72 -12.84 -2.83
C ASP A 71 -10.86 -11.60 -3.07
N GLN A 72 -11.39 -10.41 -2.78
CA GLN A 72 -10.63 -9.16 -2.89
C GLN A 72 -9.47 -9.10 -1.88
N VAL A 73 -9.66 -9.61 -0.65
CA VAL A 73 -8.59 -9.69 0.35
C VAL A 73 -7.49 -10.62 -0.13
N ALA A 74 -7.82 -11.80 -0.65
CA ALA A 74 -6.83 -12.74 -1.19
C ALA A 74 -6.04 -12.14 -2.37
N LEU A 75 -6.73 -11.46 -3.29
CA LEU A 75 -6.10 -10.74 -4.41
C LEU A 75 -5.15 -9.64 -3.91
N ALA A 76 -5.56 -8.86 -2.92
CA ALA A 76 -4.74 -7.80 -2.33
C ALA A 76 -3.49 -8.37 -1.61
N GLN A 77 -3.65 -9.46 -0.85
CA GLN A 77 -2.52 -10.15 -0.20
C GLN A 77 -1.51 -10.68 -1.22
N ARG A 78 -1.98 -11.28 -2.33
CA ARG A 78 -1.11 -11.72 -3.42
C ARG A 78 -0.35 -10.56 -4.05
N ARG A 79 -1.04 -9.46 -4.40
CA ARG A 79 -0.38 -8.25 -4.95
C ARG A 79 0.69 -7.71 -4.02
N ARG A 80 0.41 -7.64 -2.73
CA ARG A 80 1.37 -7.19 -1.72
C ARG A 80 2.60 -8.10 -1.65
N ARG A 81 2.39 -9.42 -1.66
CA ARG A 81 3.49 -10.40 -1.69
C ARG A 81 4.37 -10.18 -2.92
N ASP A 82 3.75 -10.12 -4.10
CA ASP A 82 4.47 -9.98 -5.36
C ASP A 82 5.24 -8.65 -5.45
N GLN A 83 4.68 -7.55 -4.90
CA GLN A 83 5.39 -6.28 -4.76
C GLN A 83 6.62 -6.39 -3.84
N ARG A 84 6.49 -7.09 -2.71
CA ARG A 84 7.63 -7.31 -1.78
C ARG A 84 8.73 -8.12 -2.45
N VAL A 85 8.39 -9.20 -3.15
CA VAL A 85 9.37 -10.02 -3.89
C VAL A 85 10.12 -9.17 -4.91
N ARG A 86 9.40 -8.43 -5.77
CA ARG A 86 10.00 -7.55 -6.78
C ARG A 86 10.90 -6.48 -6.16
N SER A 87 10.49 -5.89 -5.04
CA SER A 87 11.32 -4.90 -4.34
C SER A 87 12.63 -5.50 -3.81
N SER A 88 12.58 -6.75 -3.31
CA SER A 88 13.76 -7.47 -2.83
C SER A 88 14.69 -7.87 -3.97
N GLU A 89 14.15 -8.35 -5.09
CA GLU A 89 14.94 -8.70 -6.28
C GLU A 89 15.67 -7.48 -6.83
N ARG A 90 15.00 -6.32 -6.87
CA ARG A 90 15.63 -5.06 -7.30
C ARG A 90 16.80 -4.66 -6.42
N LEU A 91 16.65 -4.75 -5.10
CA LEU A 91 17.73 -4.46 -4.14
C LEU A 91 18.92 -5.42 -4.34
N ARG A 92 18.65 -6.71 -4.53
CA ARG A 92 19.69 -7.70 -4.81
C ARG A 92 20.44 -7.41 -6.11
N GLY A 93 19.72 -7.02 -7.16
CA GLY A 93 20.31 -6.66 -8.44
C GLY A 93 21.22 -5.43 -8.36
N GLN A 94 20.82 -4.41 -7.59
CA GLN A 94 21.64 -3.22 -7.32
C GLN A 94 22.93 -3.58 -6.57
N ALA A 95 22.82 -4.33 -5.46
CA ALA A 95 23.98 -4.78 -4.71
C ALA A 95 24.95 -5.62 -5.57
N ALA A 96 24.41 -6.54 -6.39
CA ALA A 96 25.22 -7.35 -7.31
C ALA A 96 25.88 -6.53 -8.43
N TYR A 97 25.29 -5.40 -8.83
CA TYR A 97 25.88 -4.48 -9.79
C TYR A 97 27.04 -3.70 -9.16
N GLU A 98 26.87 -3.18 -7.95
CA GLU A 98 27.90 -2.44 -7.21
C GLU A 98 29.14 -3.30 -6.94
N VAL A 99 28.96 -4.55 -6.53
CA VAL A 99 30.08 -5.50 -6.32
C VAL A 99 30.86 -5.74 -7.61
N ARG A 100 30.17 -5.92 -8.75
CA ARG A 100 30.82 -6.12 -10.06
C ARG A 100 31.60 -4.89 -10.50
N GLN A 101 31.04 -3.69 -10.29
CA GLN A 101 31.74 -2.44 -10.57
C GLN A 101 32.99 -2.26 -9.69
N GLN A 102 32.91 -2.60 -8.41
CA GLN A 102 34.07 -2.51 -7.52
C GLN A 102 35.17 -3.47 -7.95
N ALA A 103 34.82 -4.74 -8.21
CA ALA A 103 35.79 -5.74 -8.67
C ALA A 103 36.47 -5.33 -9.98
N GLN A 104 35.72 -4.72 -10.92
CA GLN A 104 36.30 -4.19 -12.16
C GLN A 104 37.29 -3.05 -11.89
N ARG A 105 36.93 -2.10 -11.02
CA ARG A 105 37.82 -0.99 -10.63
C ARG A 105 39.09 -1.47 -9.94
N ASP A 106 38.97 -2.45 -9.05
CA ASP A 106 40.10 -3.05 -8.35
C ASP A 106 41.04 -3.76 -9.35
N PHE A 107 40.47 -4.45 -10.35
CA PHE A 107 41.24 -5.07 -11.43
C PHE A 107 41.97 -4.03 -12.29
N ASP A 108 41.28 -2.99 -12.76
CA ASP A 108 41.87 -1.92 -13.57
C ASP A 108 43.00 -1.19 -12.82
N ALA A 109 42.82 -0.97 -11.51
CA ALA A 109 43.85 -0.41 -10.64
C ALA A 109 45.08 -1.33 -10.50
N SER A 110 44.87 -2.65 -10.40
CA SER A 110 45.96 -3.62 -10.33
C SER A 110 46.78 -3.70 -11.63
N ILE A 111 46.15 -3.53 -12.79
CA ILE A 111 46.85 -3.50 -14.09
C ILE A 111 47.67 -2.22 -14.25
N THR A 112 47.18 -1.08 -13.77
CA THR A 112 47.86 0.22 -13.95
C THR A 112 49.15 0.35 -13.11
N GLN A 113 49.35 -0.50 -12.12
CA GLN A 113 50.54 -0.51 -11.25
C GLN A 113 51.69 -1.40 -11.76
N LEU A 114 51.52 -2.07 -12.90
CA LEU A 114 52.55 -2.84 -13.62
C LEU A 114 53.13 -2.02 -14.78
#